data_AF-A0A2N0QKQ3-F1
#
_entry.id   AF-A0A2N0QKQ3-F1
#
_cell.length_a   1.000
_cell.length_b   1.000
_cell.length_c   1.000
_cell.angle_alpha   90.00
_cell.angle_beta   90.00
_cell.angle_gamma   90.00
#
_symmetry.space_group_name_H-M   'P 1'
#
loop_
_entity.id
_entity.type
_entity.pdbx_description
1 polymer ?
#
loop_
_entity_poly.entity_id
_entity_poly.type
_entity_poly.pdbx_seq_one_letter_code
_entity_poly.pdbx_strand_id
1 'polypeptide(L)'
;MKKIYVLFIVISFALVGCSQEQKSQSVTTNSSLHNYDFEMINEALKNHPEFPKLNANDSITKEFENGDNKFKVTYTSKTDANLHGPTVTTDPKNRVSEVWTEESSADYYITLIQELETDGDNMKSYWKYKYMPQTKELGLVESEDNSNVISTTTRSMPKEMPTDFDFSIKFGVQKKNEINTFEGTVTKDLIADGTKKK
;
A
#
# COMPACT_ATOMS: atom_id res chain seq x y z
N MET A 1 26.40 -79.88 -4.74
CA MET A 1 26.57 -80.04 -6.21
C MET A 1 25.19 -79.77 -6.82
N LYS A 2 24.94 -78.85 -7.74
CA LYS A 2 25.71 -78.33 -8.86
C LYS A 2 25.13 -76.94 -9.19
N LYS A 3 25.97 -75.92 -9.27
CA LYS A 3 25.58 -74.56 -9.66
C LYS A 3 25.36 -74.52 -11.16
N ILE A 4 24.26 -73.94 -11.61
CA ILE A 4 24.05 -73.56 -13.01
C ILE A 4 23.83 -72.05 -13.05
N TYR A 5 24.78 -71.38 -13.69
CA TYR A 5 24.78 -69.98 -14.08
C TYR A 5 24.17 -69.88 -15.47
N VAL A 6 23.15 -69.03 -15.66
CA VAL A 6 22.76 -68.45 -16.97
C VAL A 6 22.19 -67.06 -16.65
N LEU A 7 23.03 -66.03 -16.70
CA LEU A 7 23.27 -65.11 -17.83
C LEU A 7 22.28 -63.92 -17.80
N PHE A 8 22.88 -62.77 -17.50
CA PHE A 8 22.33 -61.43 -17.45
C PHE A 8 21.64 -61.01 -18.76
N ILE A 9 20.41 -60.50 -18.66
CA ILE A 9 19.98 -59.36 -19.48
C ILE A 9 19.44 -58.30 -18.53
N VAL A 10 20.26 -57.27 -18.34
CA VAL A 10 19.92 -56.02 -17.67
C VAL A 10 19.17 -55.18 -18.70
N ILE A 11 17.86 -54.99 -18.51
CA ILE A 11 17.15 -53.85 -19.11
C ILE A 11 16.93 -52.85 -17.98
N SER A 12 17.94 -52.00 -17.78
CA SER A 12 17.77 -50.75 -17.07
C SER A 12 17.05 -49.79 -18.01
N PHE A 13 15.72 -49.72 -17.93
CA PHE A 13 15.07 -48.45 -18.25
C PHE A 13 15.48 -47.49 -17.14
N ALA A 14 16.52 -46.71 -17.40
CA ALA A 14 16.68 -45.43 -16.74
C ALA A 14 15.44 -44.62 -17.13
N LEU A 15 14.40 -44.68 -16.29
CA LEU A 15 13.54 -43.53 -16.11
C LEU A 15 14.48 -42.44 -15.61
N VAL A 16 15.00 -41.67 -16.57
CA VAL A 16 15.44 -40.30 -16.33
C VAL A 16 14.19 -39.58 -15.86
N GLY A 17 13.86 -39.76 -14.58
CA GLY A 17 13.15 -38.77 -13.84
C GLY A 17 14.05 -37.55 -13.86
N CYS A 18 13.79 -36.64 -14.78
CA CYS A 18 14.12 -35.24 -14.55
C CYS A 18 13.38 -34.87 -13.26
N SER A 19 14.04 -35.05 -12.12
CA SER A 19 13.73 -34.33 -10.90
C SER A 19 14.13 -32.88 -11.14
N GLN A 20 13.39 -32.19 -11.99
CA GLN A 20 13.19 -30.77 -11.72
C GLN A 20 12.38 -30.74 -10.43
N GLU A 21 13.01 -30.25 -9.38
CA GLU A 21 12.27 -29.65 -8.27
C GLU A 21 11.27 -28.69 -8.90
N GLN A 22 10.02 -29.14 -9.06
CA GLN A 22 8.90 -28.22 -9.04
C GLN A 22 8.90 -27.69 -7.62
N LYS A 23 9.63 -26.59 -7.45
CA LYS A 23 9.32 -25.59 -6.45
C LYS A 23 7.85 -25.27 -6.69
N SER A 24 6.97 -25.93 -5.96
CA SER A 24 5.58 -25.54 -5.84
C SER A 24 5.59 -24.17 -5.18
N GLN A 25 5.84 -23.14 -5.98
CA GLN A 25 5.15 -21.89 -5.78
C GLN A 25 3.68 -22.26 -5.88
N SER A 26 3.00 -22.31 -4.73
CA SER A 26 1.59 -21.99 -4.74
C SER A 26 1.52 -20.53 -5.20
N VAL A 27 1.51 -20.34 -6.53
CA VAL A 27 0.93 -19.15 -7.09
C VAL A 27 -0.56 -19.35 -6.84
N THR A 28 -1.00 -18.94 -5.66
CA THR A 28 -2.40 -18.58 -5.49
C THR A 28 -2.56 -17.32 -6.33
N THR A 29 -2.76 -17.49 -7.63
CA THR A 29 -3.40 -16.47 -8.43
C THR A 29 -4.81 -16.36 -7.88
N ASN A 30 -5.00 -15.51 -6.88
CA ASN A 30 -6.24 -14.77 -6.78
C ASN A 30 -6.21 -13.78 -7.95
N SER A 31 -6.25 -14.31 -9.18
CA SER A 31 -6.44 -13.51 -10.38
C SER A 31 -7.87 -13.02 -10.29
N SER A 32 -8.03 -11.77 -9.87
CA SER A 32 -9.25 -11.03 -10.15
C SER A 32 -9.56 -11.20 -11.65
N LEU A 33 -10.83 -11.47 -11.94
CA LEU A 33 -11.35 -11.83 -13.26
C LEU A 33 -11.45 -10.61 -14.21
N HIS A 34 -10.76 -9.51 -13.92
CA HIS A 34 -10.99 -8.22 -14.59
C HIS A 34 -9.80 -7.81 -15.46
N ASN A 35 -10.08 -7.59 -16.74
CA ASN A 35 -9.11 -7.12 -17.74
C ASN A 35 -8.49 -5.73 -17.44
N TYR A 36 -8.97 -5.03 -16.41
CA TYR A 36 -8.57 -3.65 -16.10
C TYR A 36 -7.73 -3.52 -14.83
N ASP A 37 -7.39 -4.63 -14.17
CA ASP A 37 -6.64 -4.61 -12.92
C ASP A 37 -5.32 -3.82 -13.03
N PHE A 38 -4.60 -3.99 -14.15
CA PHE A 38 -3.34 -3.32 -14.40
C PHE A 38 -3.51 -1.81 -14.60
N GLU A 39 -4.50 -1.39 -15.38
CA GLU A 39 -4.80 0.03 -15.58
C GLU A 39 -5.28 0.68 -14.28
N MET A 40 -6.20 0.03 -13.56
CA MET A 40 -6.74 0.55 -12.31
C MET A 40 -5.66 0.81 -11.27
N ILE A 41 -4.76 -0.16 -11.04
CA ILE A 41 -3.67 0.01 -10.07
C ILE A 41 -2.69 1.11 -10.51
N ASN A 42 -2.34 1.16 -11.78
CA ASN A 42 -1.40 2.18 -12.26
C ASN A 42 -1.99 3.60 -12.15
N GLU A 43 -3.25 3.81 -12.52
CA GLU A 43 -3.89 5.11 -12.37
C GLU A 43 -4.09 5.48 -10.90
N ALA A 44 -4.43 4.52 -10.02
CA ALA A 44 -4.63 4.81 -8.60
C ALA A 44 -3.32 5.20 -7.92
N LEU A 45 -2.22 4.49 -8.20
CA LEU A 45 -0.91 4.77 -7.61
C LEU A 45 -0.33 6.11 -8.05
N LYS A 46 -0.74 6.69 -9.20
CA LYS A 46 -0.32 8.05 -9.58
C LYS A 46 -0.81 9.12 -8.60
N ASN A 47 -1.95 8.89 -7.94
CA ASN A 47 -2.49 9.80 -6.94
C ASN A 47 -1.85 9.61 -5.55
N HIS A 48 -1.04 8.55 -5.37
CA HIS A 48 -0.48 8.12 -4.10
C HIS A 48 1.02 7.80 -4.23
N PRO A 49 1.88 8.82 -4.42
CA PRO A 49 3.32 8.62 -4.61
C PRO A 49 4.03 7.99 -3.39
N GLU A 50 3.41 8.02 -2.22
CA GLU A 50 3.88 7.39 -0.98
C GLU A 50 3.74 5.86 -0.99
N PHE A 51 2.86 5.30 -1.83
CA PHE A 51 2.67 3.86 -1.90
C PHE A 51 3.86 3.19 -2.60
N PRO A 52 4.30 2.01 -2.13
CA PRO A 52 5.19 1.17 -2.93
C PRO A 52 4.54 0.80 -4.26
N LYS A 53 5.37 0.41 -5.22
CA LYS A 53 4.88 -0.27 -6.42
C LYS A 53 4.15 -1.55 -6.00
N LEU A 54 2.85 -1.61 -6.26
CA LEU A 54 1.96 -2.74 -5.98
C LEU A 54 1.36 -3.25 -7.28
N ASN A 55 1.05 -4.55 -7.33
CA ASN A 55 0.15 -5.11 -8.33
C ASN A 55 -1.30 -4.99 -7.83
N ALA A 56 -2.29 -5.42 -8.63
CA ALA A 56 -3.66 -5.54 -8.17
C ALA A 56 -3.83 -6.72 -7.20
N ASN A 57 -4.67 -6.56 -6.17
CA ASN A 57 -4.91 -7.55 -5.12
C ASN A 57 -3.63 -8.01 -4.40
N ASP A 58 -2.70 -7.07 -4.21
CA ASP A 58 -1.37 -7.31 -3.67
C ASP A 58 -1.21 -6.63 -2.31
N SER A 59 -0.23 -7.08 -1.53
CA SER A 59 0.08 -6.50 -0.23
C SER A 59 1.58 -6.52 0.04
N ILE A 60 2.13 -5.39 0.50
CA ILE A 60 3.54 -5.23 0.86
C ILE A 60 3.62 -4.57 2.23
N THR A 61 4.34 -5.19 3.15
CA THR A 61 4.68 -4.60 4.45
C THR A 61 6.07 -4.00 4.42
N LYS A 62 6.23 -2.79 4.95
CA LYS A 62 7.51 -2.11 5.15
C LYS A 62 7.71 -1.79 6.63
N GLU A 63 8.95 -1.92 7.07
CA GLU A 63 9.37 -1.52 8.41
C GLU A 63 9.94 -0.10 8.40
N PHE A 64 9.57 0.70 9.39
CA PHE A 64 10.02 2.06 9.61
C PHE A 64 10.58 2.20 11.03
N GLU A 65 11.61 3.01 11.19
CA GLU A 65 12.25 3.26 12.48
C GLU A 65 12.15 4.76 12.82
N ASN A 66 11.62 5.09 13.98
CA ASN A 66 11.59 6.45 14.51
C ASN A 66 12.14 6.44 15.95
N GLY A 67 13.38 6.89 16.10
CA GLY A 67 14.15 6.69 17.33
C GLY A 67 14.37 5.19 17.59
N ASP A 68 14.06 4.73 18.80
CA ASP A 68 14.14 3.32 19.18
C ASP A 68 12.90 2.50 18.81
N ASN A 69 11.84 3.16 18.31
CA ASN A 69 10.59 2.51 17.96
C ASN A 69 10.61 1.97 16.54
N LYS A 70 10.08 0.76 16.37
CA LYS A 70 9.89 0.11 15.07
C LYS A 70 8.41 0.03 14.74
N PHE A 71 8.07 0.40 13.53
CA PHE A 71 6.71 0.43 13.00
C PHE A 71 6.61 -0.46 11.78
N LYS A 72 5.49 -1.15 11.62
CA LYS A 72 5.17 -1.90 10.41
C LYS A 72 3.99 -1.24 9.72
N VAL A 73 4.18 -0.89 8.46
CA VAL A 73 3.11 -0.36 7.62
C VAL A 73 2.86 -1.33 6.48
N THR A 74 1.64 -1.80 6.39
CA THR A 74 1.15 -2.68 5.34
C THR A 74 0.37 -1.87 4.30
N TYR A 75 0.83 -1.93 3.06
CA TYR A 75 0.21 -1.30 1.90
C TYR A 75 -0.49 -2.38 1.10
N THR A 76 -1.78 -2.23 0.86
CA THR A 76 -2.61 -3.22 0.17
C THR A 76 -3.38 -2.58 -0.97
N SER A 77 -3.50 -3.28 -2.09
CA SER A 77 -4.45 -2.98 -3.16
C SER A 77 -5.54 -4.05 -3.20
N LYS A 78 -6.77 -3.66 -3.50
CA LYS A 78 -7.89 -4.58 -3.76
C LYS A 78 -8.68 -4.10 -4.96
N THR A 79 -9.06 -5.00 -5.86
CA THR A 79 -9.95 -4.68 -6.98
C THR A 79 -11.25 -5.47 -6.85
N ASP A 80 -12.35 -4.82 -7.20
CA ASP A 80 -13.70 -5.38 -7.11
C ASP A 80 -14.48 -4.99 -8.38
N ALA A 81 -15.43 -5.83 -8.81
CA ALA A 81 -16.40 -5.43 -9.83
C ALA A 81 -17.82 -5.84 -9.46
N ASN A 82 -18.75 -4.92 -9.70
CA ASN A 82 -20.17 -5.14 -9.52
C ASN A 82 -20.80 -5.37 -10.90
N LEU A 83 -21.21 -6.59 -11.18
CA LEU A 83 -21.90 -6.95 -12.42
C LEU A 83 -23.35 -6.44 -12.38
N HIS A 84 -23.77 -5.64 -13.36
CA HIS A 84 -25.20 -5.36 -13.54
C HIS A 84 -25.86 -6.55 -14.23
N GLY A 85 -26.99 -7.00 -13.67
CA GLY A 85 -27.79 -8.11 -14.21
C GLY A 85 -28.48 -7.76 -15.55
N PRO A 86 -29.17 -8.72 -16.16
CA PRO A 86 -29.87 -8.49 -17.43
C PRO A 86 -30.94 -7.42 -17.26
N THR A 87 -31.10 -6.57 -18.28
CA THR A 87 -32.21 -5.62 -18.30
C THR A 87 -33.48 -6.36 -18.72
N VAL A 88 -34.45 -6.47 -17.81
CA VAL A 88 -35.74 -7.09 -18.10
C VAL A 88 -36.62 -6.05 -18.80
N THR A 89 -36.91 -6.30 -20.07
CA THR A 89 -37.84 -5.44 -20.82
C THR A 89 -39.16 -6.18 -21.00
N THR A 90 -40.28 -5.50 -20.71
CA THR A 90 -41.63 -6.01 -20.97
C THR A 90 -42.22 -5.29 -22.17
N ASP A 91 -42.51 -6.05 -23.22
CA ASP A 91 -43.28 -5.56 -24.38
C ASP A 91 -44.72 -5.23 -23.93
N PRO A 92 -45.42 -4.24 -24.52
CA PRO A 92 -46.86 -4.01 -24.32
C PRO A 92 -47.78 -5.25 -24.39
N LYS A 93 -47.33 -6.38 -24.97
CA LYS A 93 -48.01 -7.69 -24.92
C LYS A 93 -47.69 -8.54 -23.68
N ASN A 94 -47.07 -7.97 -22.65
CA ASN A 94 -46.65 -8.64 -21.40
C ASN A 94 -45.72 -9.84 -21.64
N ARG A 95 -44.91 -9.79 -22.72
CA ARG A 95 -43.86 -10.76 -22.97
C ARG A 95 -42.59 -10.28 -22.28
N VAL A 96 -42.08 -11.10 -21.36
CA VAL A 96 -40.82 -10.85 -20.68
C VAL A 96 -39.69 -11.28 -21.62
N SER A 97 -38.84 -10.32 -22.00
CA SER A 97 -37.59 -10.60 -22.69
C SER A 97 -36.42 -10.16 -21.82
N GLU A 98 -35.58 -11.13 -21.45
CA GLU A 98 -34.29 -10.88 -20.82
C GLU A 98 -33.31 -10.45 -21.92
N VAL A 99 -32.95 -9.17 -21.91
CA VAL A 99 -31.92 -8.65 -22.79
C VAL A 99 -30.65 -8.54 -21.96
N TRP A 100 -29.67 -9.39 -22.27
CA TRP A 100 -28.31 -9.20 -21.82
C TRP A 100 -27.75 -7.99 -22.58
N THR A 101 -27.69 -6.83 -21.93
CA THR A 101 -26.89 -5.72 -22.45
C THR A 101 -25.44 -6.18 -22.42
N GLU A 102 -24.83 -6.26 -23.59
CA GLU A 102 -23.53 -6.89 -23.84
C GLU A 102 -22.45 -6.42 -22.83
N GLU A 103 -21.83 -7.39 -22.15
CA GLU A 103 -20.46 -7.49 -21.58
C GLU A 103 -19.77 -6.27 -20.92
N SER A 104 -20.42 -5.11 -20.78
CA SER A 104 -19.80 -3.82 -20.38
C SER A 104 -20.56 -3.08 -19.27
N SER A 105 -21.56 -3.68 -18.64
CA SER A 105 -22.29 -3.05 -17.53
C SER A 105 -21.75 -3.52 -16.18
N ALA A 106 -20.44 -3.53 -15.99
CA ALA A 106 -19.88 -3.74 -14.66
C ALA A 106 -19.29 -2.43 -14.14
N ASP A 107 -19.53 -2.14 -12.86
CA ASP A 107 -18.82 -1.07 -12.18
C ASP A 107 -17.55 -1.64 -11.58
N TYR A 108 -16.40 -1.11 -12.00
CA TYR A 108 -15.08 -1.55 -11.56
C TYR A 108 -14.55 -0.61 -10.48
N TYR A 109 -13.96 -1.18 -9.44
CA TYR A 109 -13.42 -0.44 -8.31
C TYR A 109 -12.01 -0.91 -7.96
N ILE A 110 -11.23 0.03 -7.44
CA ILE A 110 -9.95 -0.25 -6.80
C ILE A 110 -9.88 0.47 -5.46
N THR A 111 -9.40 -0.24 -4.44
CA THR A 111 -9.17 0.29 -3.10
C THR A 111 -7.69 0.19 -2.76
N LEU A 112 -7.08 1.33 -2.44
CA LEU A 112 -5.74 1.39 -1.84
C LEU A 112 -5.89 1.52 -0.32
N ILE A 113 -5.08 0.77 0.42
CA ILE A 113 -5.14 0.71 1.88
C ILE A 113 -3.73 0.85 2.43
N GLN A 114 -3.57 1.72 3.42
CA GLN A 114 -2.36 1.86 4.22
C GLN A 114 -2.71 1.60 5.69
N GLU A 115 -2.07 0.62 6.31
CA GLU A 115 -2.36 0.21 7.68
C GLU A 115 -1.07 0.18 8.51
N LEU A 116 -1.05 0.91 9.62
CA LEU A 116 0.03 0.95 10.59
C LEU A 116 -0.31 0.02 11.75
N GLU A 117 0.55 -0.97 11.97
CA GLU A 117 0.49 -1.84 13.15
C GLU A 117 0.91 -1.04 14.38
N THR A 118 0.04 -1.00 15.40
CA THR A 118 0.38 -0.44 16.72
C THR A 118 0.01 -1.44 17.81
N ASP A 119 0.56 -1.27 19.02
CA ASP A 119 0.20 -2.11 20.18
C ASP A 119 -1.28 -1.93 20.62
N GLY A 120 -1.98 -0.92 20.07
CA GLY A 120 -3.38 -0.61 20.32
C GLY A 120 -4.26 -0.85 19.11
N ASP A 121 -5.06 0.15 18.73
CA ASP A 121 -5.89 0.08 17.53
C ASP A 121 -5.03 0.38 16.28
N ASN A 122 -5.18 -0.42 15.24
CA ASN A 122 -4.41 -0.24 14.02
C ASN A 122 -4.90 1.01 13.29
N MET A 123 -3.99 1.95 13.03
CA MET A 123 -4.34 3.14 12.28
C MET A 123 -4.40 2.80 10.79
N LYS A 124 -5.55 3.07 10.17
CA LYS A 124 -5.79 2.73 8.77
C LYS A 124 -6.20 3.95 7.97
N SER A 125 -5.70 4.02 6.74
CA SER A 125 -6.19 4.91 5.69
C SER A 125 -6.61 4.09 4.49
N TYR A 126 -7.63 4.53 3.77
CA TYR A 126 -8.01 3.92 2.50
C TYR A 126 -8.61 4.92 1.52
N TRP A 127 -8.48 4.58 0.24
CA TRP A 127 -9.04 5.34 -0.88
C TRP A 127 -9.64 4.38 -1.88
N LYS A 128 -10.95 4.49 -2.09
CA LYS A 128 -11.73 3.68 -3.02
C LYS A 128 -12.12 4.50 -4.23
N TYR A 129 -11.74 4.00 -5.40
CA TYR A 129 -12.00 4.63 -6.68
C TYR A 129 -12.93 3.78 -7.53
N LYS A 130 -13.81 4.43 -8.30
CA LYS A 130 -14.52 3.85 -9.42
C LYS A 130 -13.71 4.08 -10.69
N TYR A 131 -13.45 3.02 -11.44
CA TYR A 131 -12.76 3.07 -12.72
C TYR A 131 -13.75 3.12 -13.87
N MET A 132 -13.45 3.96 -14.87
CA MET A 132 -14.24 4.15 -16.07
C MET A 132 -13.46 3.59 -17.28
N PRO A 133 -13.71 2.34 -17.72
CA PRO A 133 -12.91 1.71 -18.78
C PRO A 133 -12.83 2.49 -20.10
N GLN A 134 -13.89 3.23 -20.43
CA GLN A 134 -14.00 4.00 -21.68
C GLN A 134 -13.08 5.22 -21.71
N THR A 135 -12.91 5.88 -20.57
CA THR A 135 -12.06 7.09 -20.44
C THR A 135 -10.71 6.79 -19.81
N LYS A 136 -10.57 5.62 -19.17
CA LYS A 136 -9.41 5.22 -18.33
C LYS A 136 -9.18 6.17 -17.16
N GLU A 137 -10.26 6.77 -16.66
CA GLU A 137 -10.22 7.71 -15.54
C GLU A 137 -10.70 7.04 -14.25
N LEU A 138 -10.26 7.60 -13.12
CA LEU A 138 -10.69 7.23 -11.79
C LEU A 138 -11.50 8.35 -11.16
N GLY A 139 -12.66 7.99 -10.59
CA GLY A 139 -13.40 8.86 -9.69
C GLY A 139 -13.27 8.36 -8.25
N LEU A 140 -12.85 9.23 -7.32
CA LEU A 140 -12.85 8.90 -5.89
C LEU A 140 -14.29 8.73 -5.40
N VAL A 141 -14.58 7.63 -4.74
CA VAL A 141 -15.92 7.27 -4.24
C VAL A 141 -16.00 7.42 -2.73
N GLU A 142 -14.98 6.93 -2.03
CA GLU A 142 -14.95 6.86 -0.58
C GLU A 142 -13.50 6.88 -0.11
N SER A 143 -13.23 7.54 1.02
CA SER A 143 -11.89 7.53 1.62
C SER A 143 -11.95 7.81 3.11
N GLU A 144 -11.00 7.25 3.82
CA GLU A 144 -10.63 7.66 5.17
C GLU A 144 -9.12 7.94 5.18
N ASP A 145 -8.75 9.18 5.43
CA ASP A 145 -7.37 9.64 5.28
C ASP A 145 -6.74 9.96 6.63
N ASN A 146 -6.04 8.97 7.17
CA ASN A 146 -5.17 9.09 8.34
C ASN A 146 -3.68 9.11 7.94
N SER A 147 -3.36 9.36 6.66
CA SER A 147 -2.00 9.24 6.11
C SER A 147 -1.01 10.19 6.76
N ASN A 148 -1.46 11.39 7.13
CA ASN A 148 -0.65 12.38 7.84
C ASN A 148 -0.21 11.86 9.21
N VAL A 149 -1.12 11.21 9.95
CA VAL A 149 -0.82 10.65 11.28
C VAL A 149 0.17 9.51 11.14
N ILE A 150 -0.07 8.58 10.20
CA ILE A 150 0.84 7.46 9.90
C ILE A 150 2.22 7.99 9.50
N SER A 151 2.26 9.02 8.67
CA SER A 151 3.51 9.66 8.22
C SER A 151 4.25 10.32 9.37
N THR A 152 3.57 11.05 10.26
CA THR A 152 4.22 11.65 11.43
C THR A 152 4.76 10.62 12.41
N THR A 153 4.05 9.50 12.59
CA THR A 153 4.49 8.42 13.49
C THR A 153 5.71 7.69 12.93
N THR A 154 5.72 7.42 11.62
CA THR A 154 6.79 6.65 10.95
C THR A 154 7.99 7.50 10.51
N ARG A 155 7.86 8.83 10.49
CA ARG A 155 8.94 9.73 10.09
C ARG A 155 10.05 9.77 11.14
N SER A 156 11.21 9.24 10.77
CA SER A 156 12.44 9.35 11.55
C SER A 156 12.95 10.79 11.54
N MET A 157 13.27 11.33 12.73
CA MET A 157 14.06 12.56 12.82
C MET A 157 15.52 12.24 12.44
N PRO A 158 16.16 13.08 11.60
CA PRO A 158 17.56 12.85 11.24
C PRO A 158 18.44 12.90 12.49
N LYS A 159 19.41 11.98 12.57
CA LYS A 159 20.33 11.87 13.71
C LYS A 159 21.22 13.11 13.88
N GLU A 160 21.53 13.77 12.77
CA GLU A 160 22.30 15.01 12.73
C GLU A 160 21.43 16.15 12.21
N MET A 161 21.69 17.36 12.68
CA MET A 161 21.02 18.57 12.20
C MET A 161 21.30 18.74 10.69
N PRO A 162 20.27 18.98 9.85
CA PRO A 162 20.48 19.25 8.43
C PRO A 162 21.38 20.47 8.21
N THR A 163 22.23 20.41 7.19
CA THR A 163 23.19 21.48 6.87
C THR A 163 22.53 22.79 6.41
N ASP A 164 21.24 22.76 6.07
CA ASP A 164 20.43 23.90 5.65
C ASP A 164 19.47 24.37 6.76
N PHE A 165 19.58 23.84 7.97
CA PHE A 165 18.74 24.19 9.12
C PHE A 165 19.33 25.37 9.93
N ASP A 166 19.81 26.38 9.23
CA ASP A 166 20.44 27.55 9.82
C ASP A 166 19.45 28.73 9.96
N PHE A 167 19.16 29.13 11.19
CA PHE A 167 18.32 30.28 11.51
C PHE A 167 18.76 30.97 12.81
N SER A 168 18.45 32.27 12.91
CA SER A 168 18.49 33.01 14.15
C SER A 168 17.16 33.72 14.36
N ILE A 169 16.54 33.49 15.51
CA ILE A 169 15.28 34.13 15.89
C ILE A 169 15.41 34.76 17.28
N LYS A 170 15.06 36.04 17.37
CA LYS A 170 14.99 36.77 18.64
C LYS A 170 13.55 36.99 19.06
N PHE A 171 13.24 36.70 20.32
CA PHE A 171 11.87 36.68 20.83
C PHE A 171 11.77 37.18 22.28
N GLY A 172 10.53 37.36 22.74
CA GLY A 172 10.23 37.92 24.07
C GLY A 172 10.33 39.44 24.15
N VAL A 173 10.07 39.98 25.35
CA VAL A 173 10.10 41.41 25.62
C VAL A 173 11.52 41.94 25.43
N GLN A 174 11.68 43.00 24.65
CA GLN A 174 12.98 43.57 24.24
C GLN A 174 13.86 42.64 23.37
N LYS A 175 13.35 41.51 22.86
CA LYS A 175 14.08 40.57 21.99
C LYS A 175 15.39 40.04 22.62
N LYS A 176 15.40 39.86 23.94
CA LYS A 176 16.57 39.40 24.69
C LYS A 176 16.74 37.87 24.73
N ASN A 177 15.73 37.12 24.30
CA ASN A 177 15.88 35.69 24.08
C ASN A 177 16.24 35.45 22.62
N GLU A 178 17.13 34.49 22.37
CA GLU A 178 17.62 34.16 21.02
C GLU A 178 17.83 32.66 20.90
N ILE A 179 17.38 32.09 19.79
CA ILE A 179 17.82 30.77 19.30
C ILE A 179 18.65 31.05 18.06
N ASN A 180 19.90 30.61 18.05
CA ASN A 180 20.82 30.78 16.93
C ASN A 180 21.45 29.41 16.59
N THR A 181 20.99 28.80 15.49
CA THR A 181 21.52 27.50 15.05
C THR A 181 22.84 27.62 14.30
N PHE A 182 23.18 28.78 13.73
CA PHE A 182 24.49 29.03 13.11
C PHE A 182 25.64 28.86 14.12
N GLU A 183 25.44 29.33 15.36
CA GLU A 183 26.42 29.23 16.45
C GLU A 183 26.10 28.09 17.43
N GLY A 184 24.97 27.41 17.26
CA GLY A 184 24.48 26.38 18.19
C GLY A 184 24.15 26.92 19.59
N THR A 185 23.72 28.18 19.70
CA THR A 185 23.49 28.86 20.98
C THR A 185 22.01 29.13 21.27
N VAL A 186 21.64 29.05 22.55
CA VAL A 186 20.34 29.48 23.08
C VAL A 186 20.58 30.49 24.18
N THR A 187 20.18 31.74 23.94
CA THR A 187 20.23 32.82 24.94
C THR A 187 18.85 32.99 25.56
N LYS A 188 18.78 32.90 26.89
CA LYS A 188 17.57 33.17 27.65
C LYS A 188 17.81 34.37 28.56
N ASP A 189 16.91 35.35 28.49
CA ASP A 189 16.88 36.45 29.44
C ASP A 189 16.40 35.91 30.79
N LEU A 190 17.34 35.64 31.69
CA LEU A 190 17.05 35.27 33.06
C LEU A 190 16.68 36.55 33.84
N ILE A 191 15.47 37.04 33.62
CA ILE A 191 14.86 37.94 34.59
C ILE A 191 14.52 37.04 35.79
N ALA A 192 15.31 37.13 36.86
CA ALA A 192 15.03 36.42 38.10
C ALA A 192 13.60 36.79 38.57
N ASP A 193 12.69 35.81 38.51
CA ASP A 193 11.36 35.81 39.11
C ASP A 193 10.66 37.17 39.24
N GLY A 194 10.04 37.68 38.17
CA GLY A 194 8.86 38.55 38.28
C GLY A 194 8.92 39.74 39.26
N THR A 195 10.10 40.22 39.65
CA THR A 195 10.26 41.30 40.62
C THR A 195 11.33 42.26 40.13
N LYS A 196 10.88 43.23 39.33
CA LYS A 196 11.55 44.54 39.39
C LYS A 196 11.32 45.10 40.79
N LYS A 197 12.39 45.21 41.58
CA LYS A 197 12.36 45.97 42.83
C LYS A 197 12.23 47.46 42.52
N LYS A 198 11.10 47.99 43.03
CA LYS A 198 10.65 49.38 43.28
C LYS A 198 10.73 50.39 42.15
#